data_AF-A0A5B0C610-F1
#
_entry.id   AF-A0A5B0C610-F1
#
_cell.length_a   1.000
_cell.length_b   1.000
_cell.length_c   1.000
_cell.angle_alpha   90.00
_cell.angle_beta   90.00
_cell.angle_gamma   90.00
#
_symmetry.space_group_name_H-M   'P 1'
#
loop_
_entity.id
_entity.type
_entity.pdbx_description
1 polymer ?
#
loop_
_entity_poly.entity_id
_entity_poly.type
_entity_poly.pdbx_seq_one_letter_code
_entity_poly.pdbx_strand_id
1 'polypeptide(L)' 'MVHRLNRIEGQIRGMVEKDVYCDDIITQLSATQSALNSVAKVLLDGHLKGCVKDRLTEGDDDVLDELLITITKLMRK' A
#
# COMPACT_ATOMS: atom_id res chain seq x y z
N MET A 1 -10.43 4.66 -3.65
CA MET A 1 -9.68 3.84 -2.67
C MET A 1 -10.49 2.63 -2.20
N VAL A 2 -11.72 2.84 -1.73
CA VAL A 2 -12.66 1.78 -1.29
C VAL A 2 -12.72 0.58 -2.26
N HIS A 3 -12.92 0.79 -3.55
CA HIS A 3 -12.98 -0.33 -4.52
C HIS A 3 -11.72 -1.20 -4.58
N ARG A 4 -10.52 -0.62 -4.39
CA ARG A 4 -9.26 -1.38 -4.40
C ARG A 4 -9.13 -2.21 -3.14
N LEU A 5 -9.48 -1.63 -2.00
CA LEU A 5 -9.46 -2.31 -0.70
C LEU A 5 -10.50 -3.43 -0.63
N ASN A 6 -11.73 -3.21 -1.13
CA ASN A 6 -12.76 -4.25 -1.19
C ASN A 6 -12.32 -5.44 -2.06
N ARG A 7 -11.59 -5.18 -3.15
CA ARG A 7 -11.03 -6.25 -3.99
C ARG A 7 -9.97 -7.06 -3.23
N ILE A 8 -9.09 -6.39 -2.49
CA ILE A 8 -8.06 -7.04 -1.66
C ILE A 8 -8.71 -7.88 -0.55
N GLU A 9 -9.75 -7.35 0.10
CA GLU A 9 -10.52 -8.09 1.10
C GLU A 9 -11.12 -9.38 0.51
N GLY A 10 -11.70 -9.31 -0.69
CA GLY A 10 -12.21 -10.48 -1.40
C GLY A 10 -11.13 -11.53 -1.71
N GLN A 11 -9.91 -11.09 -2.05
CA GLN A 11 -8.77 -11.99 -2.23
C GLN A 11 -8.41 -12.70 -0.92
N ILE A 12 -8.39 -11.97 0.20
CA ILE A 12 -8.09 -12.52 1.53
C ILE A 12 -9.15 -13.53 1.96
N ARG A 13 -10.43 -13.20 1.85
CA ARG A 13 -11.54 -14.11 2.19
C ARG A 13 -11.48 -15.38 1.35
N GLY A 14 -11.26 -15.23 0.04
CA GLY A 14 -11.17 -16.36 -0.89
C GLY A 14 -10.01 -17.32 -0.60
N MET A 15 -8.95 -16.87 0.07
CA MET A 15 -7.83 -17.72 0.52
C MET A 15 -8.18 -18.56 1.76
N VAL A 16 -9.05 -18.06 2.66
CA VAL A 16 -9.39 -18.74 3.93
C VAL A 16 -10.52 -19.75 3.75
N GLU A 17 -11.49 -19.44 2.89
CA GLU A 17 -12.73 -20.22 2.75
C GLU A 17 -12.58 -21.47 1.89
N LYS A 18 -11.42 -21.66 1.25
CA LYS A 18 -11.20 -22.75 0.29
C LYS A 18 -10.07 -23.66 0.79
N ASP A 19 -10.28 -24.96 0.68
CA ASP A 19 -9.25 -25.98 0.86
C ASP A 19 -8.38 -26.04 -0.41
N VAL A 20 -7.63 -24.96 -0.66
CA VAL A 20 -6.85 -24.78 -1.90
C VAL A 20 -5.48 -25.43 -1.79
N TYR A 21 -4.99 -25.96 -2.90
CA TYR A 21 -3.63 -26.43 -3.03
C TYR A 21 -2.61 -25.32 -2.70
N CYS A 22 -1.51 -25.69 -2.05
CA CYS A 22 -0.53 -24.73 -1.53
C CYS A 22 0.00 -23.74 -2.59
N ASP A 23 0.22 -24.20 -3.82
CA ASP A 23 0.75 -23.34 -4.90
C ASP A 23 -0.25 -22.24 -5.32
N ASP A 24 -1.55 -22.52 -5.26
CA ASP A 24 -2.58 -21.55 -5.55
C ASP A 24 -2.67 -20.50 -4.43
N ILE A 25 -2.52 -20.91 -3.16
CA ILE A 25 -2.42 -19.97 -2.03
C ILE A 25 -1.20 -19.07 -2.19
N ILE A 26 -0.03 -19.60 -2.58
CA ILE A 26 1.18 -18.80 -2.82
C ILE A 26 0.96 -17.80 -3.96
N THR A 27 0.27 -18.22 -5.02
CA THR A 27 -0.08 -17.36 -6.16
C THR A 27 -1.04 -16.25 -5.74
N GLN A 28 -2.08 -16.57 -4.98
CA GLN A 28 -3.05 -15.60 -4.45
C GLN A 28 -2.42 -14.63 -3.44
N LEU A 29 -1.51 -15.12 -2.60
CA LEU A 29 -0.75 -14.29 -1.68
C LEU A 29 0.11 -13.27 -2.43
N SER A 30 0.82 -13.73 -3.47
CA SER A 30 1.63 -12.85 -4.34
C SER A 30 0.78 -11.80 -5.05
N ALA A 31 -0.42 -12.18 -5.52
CA ALA A 31 -1.38 -11.26 -6.11
C ALA A 31 -1.91 -10.22 -5.11
N THR A 32 -2.19 -10.65 -3.88
CA THR A 32 -2.65 -9.79 -2.78
C THR A 32 -1.57 -8.78 -2.40
N GLN A 33 -0.31 -9.22 -2.24
CA GLN A 33 0.82 -8.34 -1.96
C GLN A 33 1.02 -7.29 -3.07
N SER A 34 0.90 -7.71 -4.33
CA SER A 34 1.00 -6.80 -5.48
C SER A 34 -0.11 -5.75 -5.48
N ALA A 35 -1.33 -6.14 -5.13
CA ALA A 35 -2.47 -5.22 -5.00
C ALA A 35 -2.28 -4.22 -3.85
N LEU A 36 -1.79 -4.68 -2.69
CA LEU A 36 -1.43 -3.83 -1.56
C LEU A 36 -0.33 -2.82 -1.93
N ASN A 37 0.71 -3.27 -2.64
CA ASN A 37 1.78 -2.40 -3.13
C ASN A 37 1.23 -1.34 -4.10
N SER A 38 0.26 -1.70 -4.95
CA SER A 38 -0.42 -0.73 -5.83
C SER A 38 -1.20 0.32 -5.03
N VAL A 39 -1.90 -0.09 -3.97
CA VAL A 39 -2.61 0.84 -3.07
C VAL A 39 -1.63 1.77 -2.36
N ALA A 40 -0.54 1.25 -1.82
CA ALA A 40 0.50 2.03 -1.15
C ALA A 40 1.08 3.12 -2.05
N LYS A 41 1.36 2.81 -3.33
CA LYS A 41 1.82 3.80 -4.33
C LYS A 41 0.82 4.93 -4.54
N VAL A 42 -0.47 4.61 -4.64
CA VAL A 42 -1.52 5.63 -4.81
C VAL A 42 -1.63 6.52 -3.57
N LEU A 43 -1.54 5.95 -2.38
CA LEU A 43 -1.56 6.72 -1.14
C LEU A 43 -0.33 7.64 -1.02
N LEU A 44 0.85 7.12 -1.34
CA LEU A 44 2.10 7.90 -1.34
C LEU A 44 2.04 9.06 -2.33
N ASP A 45 1.54 8.84 -3.56
CA ASP A 45 1.37 9.92 -4.55
C ASP A 45 0.44 11.03 -4.04
N GLY A 46 -0.67 10.66 -3.41
CA GLY A 46 -1.59 11.62 -2.79
C GLY A 46 -0.94 12.38 -1.63
N HIS A 47 -0.20 11.69 -0.77
CA HIS A 47 0.50 12.28 0.36
C HIS A 47 1.57 13.29 -0.08
N LEU A 48 2.35 12.95 -1.12
CA LEU A 48 3.36 13.83 -1.72
C LEU A 48 2.74 15.10 -2.30
N LYS A 49 1.63 14.97 -3.05
CA LYS A 49 0.99 16.09 -3.76
C LYS A 49 0.14 17.00 -2.88
N GLY A 50 -0.32 16.50 -1.73
CA GLY A 50 -1.07 17.27 -0.73
C GLY A 50 -0.17 17.65 0.43
N CYS A 51 -0.20 16.83 1.50
CA CYS A 51 0.44 17.14 2.78
C CYS A 51 1.91 17.58 2.67
N VAL A 52 2.73 16.85 1.91
CA VAL A 52 4.17 17.16 1.80
C VAL A 52 4.38 18.47 1.06
N LYS A 53 3.72 18.64 -0.10
CA LYS A 53 3.81 19.87 -0.89
C LYS A 53 3.36 21.09 -0.10
N ASP A 54 2.25 20.97 0.64
CA ASP A 54 1.68 22.08 1.41
C ASP A 54 2.66 22.51 2.52
N ARG A 55 3.18 21.56 3.31
CA ARG A 55 4.17 21.85 4.37
C ARG A 55 5.48 22.45 3.84
N LEU A 56 6.00 21.95 2.72
CA LEU A 56 7.17 22.56 2.07
C LEU A 56 6.90 24.00 1.62
N THR A 57 5.69 24.30 1.17
CA THR A 57 5.31 25.67 0.77
C THR A 57 5.23 26.61 1.99
N GLU A 58 4.93 26.07 3.17
CA GLU A 58 4.91 26.78 4.45
C GLU A 58 6.32 26.92 5.09
N GLY A 59 7.36 26.34 4.48
CA GLY A 59 8.74 26.38 4.97
C GLY A 59 9.04 25.34 6.06
N ASP A 60 8.19 24.32 6.19
CA ASP A 60 8.38 23.21 7.11
C ASP A 60 9.12 22.06 6.42
N ASP A 61 10.46 22.10 6.51
CA ASP A 61 11.35 21.11 5.90
C ASP A 61 11.39 19.78 6.68
N ASP A 62 10.92 19.73 7.94
CA ASP A 62 10.90 18.51 8.76
C ASP A 62 10.02 17.40 8.13
N VAL A 63 9.09 17.79 7.25
CA VAL A 63 8.25 16.88 6.48
C VAL A 63 9.06 15.92 5.59
N LEU A 64 10.28 16.28 5.19
CA LEU A 64 11.15 15.42 4.39
C LEU A 64 11.66 14.22 5.18
N ASP A 65 11.96 14.40 6.47
CA ASP A 65 12.38 13.30 7.36
C ASP A 65 11.21 12.35 7.62
N GLU A 66 10.00 12.88 7.83
CA GLU A 66 8.78 12.07 7.95
C GLU A 66 8.47 11.26 6.68
N LEU A 67 8.67 11.88 5.51
CA LEU A 67 8.52 11.22 4.22
C LEU A 67 9.54 10.09 4.08
N LEU A 68 10.80 10.31 4.47
CA LEU A 68 11.85 9.29 4.42
C LEU A 68 11.52 8.07 5.29
N ILE A 69 10.96 8.28 6.49
CA ILE A 69 10.46 7.21 7.35
C ILE A 69 9.34 6.43 6.65
N THR A 70 8.41 7.14 6.01
CA THR A 70 7.27 6.54 5.31
C THR A 70 7.70 5.70 4.12
N ILE A 71 8.61 6.22 3.28
CA ILE A 71 9.17 5.49 2.13
C ILE A 71 9.92 4.24 2.60
N THR A 72 10.73 4.36 3.66
CA THR A 72 11.49 3.23 4.23
C THR A 72 10.56 2.10 4.66
N LYS A 73 9.41 2.41 5.28
CA LYS A 73 8.39 1.41 5.65
C LYS A 73 7.81 0.69 4.43
N LEU A 74 7.60 1.40 3.32
CA LEU A 74 7.06 0.83 2.08
C LEU A 74 8.07 0.01 1.28
N MET A 75 9.37 0.27 1.45
CA MET A 75 10.45 -0.45 0.76
C MET A 75 10.89 -1.73 1.47
N ARG A 76 10.50 -1.93 2.73
CA ARG A 76 10.78 -3.17 3.47
C ARG A 76 10.05 -4.33 2.80
N LYS A 77 10.84 -5.24 2.19
CA LYS A 77 10.39 -6.55 1.71
C LYS A 77 10.29 -7.52 2.87
#